data_AF-A0A8T7C7A1-F1
#
_entry.id   AF-A0A8T7C7A1-F1
#
_cell.length_a   1.000
_cell.length_b   1.000
_cell.length_c   1.000
_cell.angle_alpha   90.00
_cell.angle_beta   90.00
_cell.angle_gamma   90.00
#
_symmetry.space_group_name_H-M   'P 1'
#
loop_
_entity.id
_entity.type
_entity.pdbx_description
1 polymer ?
#
loop_
_entity_poly.entity_id
_entity_poly.type
_entity_poly.pdbx_seq_one_letter_code
_entity_poly.pdbx_strand_id
1 'polypeptide(L)'
;MPEEYLKLLTPDAVTAGALTLCHEDAPNRMILCAGAGGYASTRLFETEGVYLPADQQSPENVLKNMDTIVDTGAQRALQSGGEQSEKFLKMAVKFMASQQ
;
A
#
# COMPACT_ATOMS: atom_id res chain seq x y z
N MET A 1 6.10 22.83 21.87
CA MET A 1 6.23 21.60 22.70
C MET A 1 7.10 21.92 23.91
N PRO A 2 6.83 21.33 25.09
CA PRO A 2 7.74 21.38 26.23
C PRO A 2 9.19 21.01 25.86
N GLU A 3 10.16 21.68 26.48
CA GLU A 3 11.59 21.48 26.18
C GLU A 3 12.05 20.04 26.42
N GLU A 4 11.48 19.38 27.43
CA GLU A 4 11.69 17.97 27.75
C GLU A 4 11.33 17.02 26.59
N TYR A 5 10.32 17.33 25.77
CA TYR A 5 9.95 16.51 24.61
C TYR A 5 10.90 16.74 23.42
N LEU A 6 11.43 17.95 23.26
CA LEU A 6 12.43 18.22 22.22
C LEU A 6 13.73 17.45 22.47
N LYS A 7 14.09 17.23 23.73
CA LYS A 7 15.26 16.43 24.12
C LYS A 7 15.17 14.96 23.69
N LEU A 8 13.96 14.45 23.43
CA LEU A 8 13.76 13.09 22.89
C LEU A 8 14.04 13.00 21.39
N LEU A 9 13.99 14.10 20.65
CA LEU A 9 14.16 14.14 19.19
C LEU A 9 15.65 14.12 18.79
N THR A 10 16.36 13.06 19.16
CA THR A 10 17.80 12.95 18.92
C THR A 10 18.13 12.38 17.54
N PRO A 11 19.26 12.78 16.94
CA PRO A 11 19.80 12.14 15.73
C PRO A 11 20.11 10.65 15.94
N ASP A 12 20.54 10.27 17.14
CA ASP A 12 20.91 8.88 17.46
C ASP A 12 19.71 7.93 17.29
N ALA A 13 18.52 8.37 17.69
CA ALA A 13 17.29 7.58 17.57
C ALA A 13 17.00 7.19 16.12
N VAL A 14 17.18 8.12 15.16
CA VAL A 14 16.94 7.85 13.74
C VAL A 14 18.11 7.14 13.08
N THR A 15 19.35 7.44 13.51
CA THR A 15 20.57 6.80 13.02
C THR A 15 20.56 5.29 13.29
N ALA A 16 20.09 4.85 14.46
CA ALA A 16 19.94 3.43 14.76
C ALA A 16 19.03 2.71 13.75
N GLY A 17 17.90 3.32 13.37
CA GLY A 17 17.02 2.80 12.34
C GLY A 17 17.68 2.80 10.95
N ALA A 18 18.36 3.88 10.58
CA ALA A 18 19.05 4.01 9.31
C ALA A 18 20.15 2.94 9.13
N LEU A 19 21.00 2.75 10.15
CA LEU A 19 22.06 1.74 10.13
C LEU A 19 21.49 0.31 10.08
N THR A 20 20.34 0.06 10.71
CA THR A 20 19.64 -1.23 10.62
C THR A 20 19.29 -1.57 9.18
N LEU A 21 18.89 -0.59 8.35
CA LEU A 21 18.60 -0.80 6.93
C LEU A 21 19.84 -1.04 6.06
N CYS A 22 21.04 -0.80 6.59
CA CYS A 22 22.32 -1.11 5.91
C CYS A 22 22.89 -2.47 6.30
N HIS A 23 22.27 -3.19 7.25
CA HIS A 23 22.71 -4.51 7.67
C HIS A 23 22.44 -5.56 6.58
N GLU A 24 23.25 -6.62 6.52
CA GLU A 24 23.09 -7.71 5.53
C GLU A 24 21.74 -8.44 5.66
N ASP A 25 21.27 -8.63 6.88
CA ASP A 25 19.96 -9.22 7.19
C ASP A 25 18.79 -8.23 7.09
N ALA A 26 19.01 -7.00 6.62
CA ALA A 26 17.94 -6.02 6.51
C ALA A 26 16.85 -6.50 5.53
N PRO A 27 15.56 -6.45 5.91
CA PRO A 27 14.49 -6.92 5.05
C PRO A 27 14.33 -6.03 3.81
N ASN A 28 14.23 -6.66 2.64
CA ASN A 28 13.92 -5.97 1.39
C ASN A 28 12.49 -5.41 1.40
N ARG A 29 12.28 -4.32 0.64
CA ARG A 29 10.97 -3.65 0.46
C ARG A 29 10.33 -3.17 1.77
N MET A 30 11.12 -2.97 2.82
CA MET A 30 10.66 -2.40 4.08
C MET A 30 10.75 -0.88 4.07
N ILE A 31 9.68 -0.23 4.53
CA ILE A 31 9.71 1.18 4.94
C ILE A 31 9.79 1.18 6.48
N LEU A 32 10.95 1.53 7.01
CA LEU A 32 11.14 1.71 8.45
C LEU A 32 10.89 3.18 8.81
N CYS A 33 9.96 3.42 9.73
CA CYS A 33 9.74 4.72 10.36
C CYS A 33 10.51 4.76 11.67
N ALA A 34 11.26 5.83 11.92
CA ALA A 34 12.04 6.00 13.13
C ALA A 34 11.95 7.45 13.63
N GLY A 35 11.86 7.63 14.95
CA GLY A 35 11.88 8.94 15.58
C GLY A 35 11.68 8.86 17.08
N ALA A 36 12.40 9.69 17.85
CA ALA A 36 12.31 9.76 19.31
C ALA A 36 12.53 8.43 20.06
N GLY A 37 13.22 7.46 19.44
CA GLY A 37 13.42 6.10 19.95
C GLY A 37 12.26 5.15 19.64
N GLY A 38 11.23 5.61 18.95
CA GLY A 38 10.16 4.78 18.39
C GLY A 38 10.51 4.25 17.00
N TYR A 39 10.07 3.02 16.72
CA TYR A 39 10.25 2.36 15.44
C TYR A 39 8.95 1.70 15.01
N ALA A 40 8.55 1.90 13.76
CA ALA A 40 7.37 1.31 13.17
C ALA A 40 7.64 0.96 11.71
N SER A 41 6.73 0.24 11.06
CA SER A 41 6.86 -0.03 9.64
C SER A 41 5.62 0.36 8.86
N THR A 42 5.82 1.09 7.78
CA THR A 42 4.77 1.45 6.84
C THR A 42 4.63 0.36 5.79
N ARG A 43 3.40 0.08 5.38
CA ARG A 43 3.05 -0.89 4.34
C ARG A 43 2.14 -0.22 3.32
N LEU A 44 2.37 -0.51 2.06
CA LEU A 44 1.49 -0.12 0.95
C LEU A 44 0.61 -1.32 0.61
N PHE A 45 -0.66 -1.05 0.34
CA PHE A 45 -1.65 -2.02 -0.10
C PHE A 45 -2.39 -1.45 -1.31
N GLU A 46 -2.98 -2.34 -2.09
CA GLU A 46 -3.97 -1.99 -3.10
C GLU A 46 -5.31 -2.60 -2.71
N THR A 47 -6.38 -1.84 -2.86
CA THR A 47 -7.76 -2.32 -2.69
C THR A 47 -8.09 -3.34 -3.78
N GLU A 48 -9.18 -4.09 -3.61
CA GLU A 48 -9.60 -5.03 -4.64
C GLU A 48 -10.05 -4.25 -5.90
N GLY A 49 -10.90 -3.25 -5.72
CA GLY A 49 -11.42 -2.39 -6.78
C GLY A 49 -12.58 -3.01 -7.53
N VAL A 50 -12.87 -2.49 -8.73
CA VAL A 50 -13.95 -2.97 -9.60
C VAL A 50 -13.47 -3.19 -11.02
N TYR A 51 -14.15 -4.08 -11.74
CA TYR A 51 -14.03 -4.19 -13.18
C TYR A 51 -15.24 -3.55 -13.85
N LEU A 52 -14.99 -2.66 -14.82
CA LEU A 52 -16.01 -2.07 -15.68
C LEU A 52 -15.80 -2.61 -17.10
N PRO A 53 -16.84 -3.20 -17.74
CA PRO A 53 -16.77 -3.58 -19.14
C PRO A 53 -16.60 -2.33 -20.02
N ALA A 54 -16.11 -2.51 -21.25
CA ALA A 54 -15.67 -1.42 -22.12
C ALA A 54 -16.74 -0.33 -22.36
N ASP A 55 -18.01 -0.72 -22.46
CA ASP A 55 -19.16 0.20 -22.63
C ASP A 55 -19.50 1.02 -21.38
N GLN A 56 -18.94 0.66 -20.22
CA GLN A 56 -19.15 1.34 -18.94
C GLN A 56 -17.93 2.09 -18.43
N GLN A 57 -16.80 2.09 -19.16
CA GLN A 57 -15.56 2.78 -18.76
C GLN A 57 -15.65 4.30 -18.99
N SER A 58 -16.51 4.97 -18.22
CA SER A 58 -16.62 6.43 -18.18
C SER A 58 -16.22 6.99 -16.80
N PRO A 59 -15.77 8.26 -16.72
CA PRO A 59 -15.47 8.90 -15.44
C PRO A 59 -16.64 8.88 -14.45
N GLU A 60 -17.88 9.04 -14.94
CA GLU A 60 -19.09 9.03 -14.12
C GLU A 60 -19.32 7.65 -13.51
N ASN A 61 -19.10 6.57 -14.27
CA ASN A 61 -19.23 5.22 -13.76
C ASN A 61 -18.10 4.84 -12.81
N VAL A 62 -16.88 5.35 -13.02
CA VAL A 62 -15.79 5.20 -12.05
C VAL A 62 -16.16 5.89 -10.74
N LEU A 63 -16.65 7.14 -10.79
CA LEU A 63 -17.09 7.89 -9.62
C LEU A 63 -18.23 7.20 -8.88
N LYS A 64 -19.20 6.64 -9.63
CA LYS A 64 -20.32 5.87 -9.08
C LYS A 64 -19.86 4.65 -8.28
N ASN A 65 -18.70 4.07 -8.62
CA ASN A 65 -18.12 2.91 -7.93
C ASN A 65 -17.00 3.31 -6.94
N MET A 66 -16.83 4.60 -6.64
CA MET A 66 -15.71 5.07 -5.83
C MET A 66 -15.66 4.42 -4.44
N ASP A 67 -16.82 4.22 -3.80
CA ASP A 67 -16.90 3.55 -2.49
C ASP A 67 -16.29 2.15 -2.51
N THR A 68 -16.53 1.37 -3.58
CA THR A 68 -15.92 0.05 -3.76
C THR A 68 -14.43 0.14 -4.12
N ILE A 69 -14.03 1.16 -4.89
CA ILE A 69 -12.63 1.38 -5.28
C ILE A 69 -11.75 1.69 -4.06
N VAL A 70 -12.28 2.46 -3.09
CA VAL A 70 -11.53 2.84 -1.88
C VAL A 70 -11.75 1.88 -0.71
N ASP A 71 -12.57 0.84 -0.87
CA ASP A 71 -12.82 -0.14 0.19
C ASP A 71 -11.56 -0.93 0.54
N THR A 72 -11.18 -0.84 1.81
CA THR A 72 -9.98 -1.45 2.39
C THR A 72 -10.24 -2.85 2.94
N GLY A 73 -11.49 -3.32 2.97
CA GLY A 73 -11.89 -4.60 3.57
C GLY A 73 -11.22 -5.84 2.97
N ALA A 74 -10.80 -5.77 1.71
CA ALA A 74 -10.11 -6.85 0.99
C ALA A 74 -8.74 -6.44 0.42
N GLN A 75 -8.15 -5.36 0.93
CA GLN A 75 -6.87 -4.85 0.43
C GLN A 75 -5.71 -5.83 0.68
N ARG A 76 -4.71 -5.79 -0.21
CA ARG A 76 -3.49 -6.59 -0.05
C ARG A 76 -2.25 -5.88 -0.58
N ALA A 77 -1.10 -6.18 -0.01
CA ALA A 77 0.17 -5.72 -0.53
C ALA A 77 0.55 -6.52 -1.80
N LEU A 78 0.83 -5.81 -2.89
CA LEU A 78 1.35 -6.42 -4.11
C LEU A 78 2.85 -6.69 -4.00
N GLN A 79 3.27 -7.94 -4.20
CA GLN A 79 4.68 -8.35 -4.02
C GLN A 79 5.54 -8.12 -5.27
N SER A 80 4.92 -7.94 -6.43
CA SER A 80 5.60 -7.67 -7.69
C SER A 80 4.77 -6.78 -8.62
N GLY A 81 5.40 -6.19 -9.64
CA GLY A 81 4.70 -5.35 -10.61
C GLY A 81 3.67 -6.11 -11.45
N GLY A 82 3.89 -7.41 -11.71
CA GLY A 82 2.98 -8.24 -12.49
C GLY A 82 1.65 -8.54 -11.80
N GLU A 83 1.61 -8.52 -10.47
CA GLU A 83 0.40 -8.87 -9.71
C GLU A 83 -0.77 -7.93 -9.94
N GLN A 84 -0.52 -6.65 -10.25
CA GLN A 84 -1.58 -5.70 -10.57
C GLN A 84 -2.23 -6.07 -11.91
N SER A 85 -1.41 -6.30 -12.94
CA SER A 85 -1.87 -6.74 -14.26
C SER A 85 -2.64 -8.06 -14.17
N GLU A 86 -2.12 -9.03 -13.42
CA GLU A 86 -2.81 -10.31 -13.19
C GLU A 86 -4.15 -10.12 -12.47
N LYS A 87 -4.21 -9.25 -11.46
CA LYS A 87 -5.45 -8.97 -10.73
C LYS A 87 -6.54 -8.48 -11.69
N PHE A 88 -6.25 -7.43 -12.45
CA PHE A 88 -7.25 -6.87 -13.37
C PHE A 88 -7.60 -7.82 -14.53
N LEU A 89 -6.64 -8.60 -15.03
CA LEU A 89 -6.92 -9.64 -16.03
C LEU A 89 -7.85 -10.72 -15.47
N LYS A 90 -7.63 -11.18 -14.23
CA LYS A 90 -8.52 -12.15 -13.56
C LYS A 90 -9.94 -11.60 -13.41
N MET A 91 -10.09 -10.31 -13.07
CA MET A 91 -11.41 -9.69 -12.99
C MET A 91 -12.11 -9.66 -14.37
N ALA A 92 -11.38 -9.29 -15.42
CA ALA A 92 -11.92 -9.29 -16.79
C ALA A 92 -12.36 -10.70 -17.24
N VAL A 93 -11.52 -11.72 -17.00
CA VAL A 93 -11.83 -13.13 -17.32
C VAL A 93 -13.06 -13.60 -16.53
N LYS A 94 -13.14 -13.26 -15.23
CA LYS A 94 -14.29 -13.61 -14.38
C LYS A 94 -15.58 -13.00 -14.92
N PHE A 95 -15.55 -11.73 -15.35
CA PHE A 95 -16.70 -11.08 -15.96
C PHE A 95 -17.10 -11.73 -17.30
N MET A 96 -16.15 -12.06 -18.16
CA MET A 96 -16.44 -12.75 -19.43
C MET A 96 -17.08 -14.13 -19.19
N ALA A 97 -16.65 -14.84 -18.15
CA ALA A 97 -17.20 -16.15 -17.79
C ALA A 97 -18.62 -16.07 -17.20
N SER A 98 -18.99 -14.98 -16.51
CA SER A 98 -20.34 -14.82 -15.95
C SER A 98 -21.41 -14.46 -16.99
N GLN A 99 -21.00 -14.19 -18.23
CA GLN A 99 -21.88 -13.85 -19.35
C GLN A 99 -22.20 -15.06 -20.25
N GLN A 100 -21.64 -16.24 -19.94
CA GLN A 100 -21.92 -17.53 -20.59
C GLN A 100 -22.94 -18.33 -19.79
#